data_AF-A0A7R8UCW3-F1
#
_entry.id   AF-A0A7R8UCW3-F1
#
_cell.length_a   1.000
_cell.length_b   1.000
_cell.length_c   1.000
_cell.angle_alpha   90.00
_cell.angle_beta   90.00
_cell.angle_gamma   90.00
#
_symmetry.space_group_name_H-M   'P 1'
#
loop_
_entity.id
_entity.type
_entity.pdbx_description
1 polymer ?
#
loop_
_entity_poly.entity_id
_entity_poly.type
_entity_poly.pdbx_seq_one_letter_code
_entity_poly.pdbx_strand_id
1 'polypeptide(L)'
;MTSNEFILDKVKENVQTIFNQTNTALFIPILGDGLERCSKFVTENMDTPIEVYLPEDMCDPIPALIAQCTLVDSFLNCPKEQWEDSAACNDVRNFFKSCKHPLFKF
;
A
#
# COMPACT_ATOMS: atom_id res chain seq x y z
N MET A 1 27.35 0.47 9.79
CA MET A 1 26.09 -0.27 9.61
C MET A 1 25.03 0.76 9.27
N THR A 2 24.55 0.80 8.02
CA THR A 2 23.31 1.53 7.71
C THR A 2 22.18 0.74 8.35
N SER A 3 21.35 1.37 9.21
CA SER A 3 20.17 0.66 9.71
C SER A 3 19.27 0.37 8.50
N ASN A 4 18.83 -0.89 8.36
CA ASN A 4 17.84 -1.30 7.36
C ASN A 4 16.42 -0.90 7.81
N GLU A 5 16.29 0.29 8.37
CA GLU A 5 15.05 0.79 8.94
C GLU A 5 14.14 1.33 7.84
N PHE A 6 12.86 0.99 7.92
CA PHE A 6 11.86 1.57 7.04
C PHE A 6 11.56 3.01 7.44
N ILE A 7 11.90 3.97 6.57
CA ILE A 7 11.71 5.40 6.82
C ILE A 7 10.59 5.90 5.90
N LEU A 8 9.37 6.01 6.45
CA LEU A 8 8.17 6.39 5.70
C LEU A 8 8.34 7.68 4.89
N ASP A 9 8.93 8.71 5.48
CA ASP A 9 9.11 10.02 4.82
C ASP A 9 10.01 9.92 3.59
N LYS A 10 11.06 9.10 3.67
CA LYS A 10 11.97 8.85 2.54
C LYS A 10 11.27 8.06 1.42
N VAL A 11 10.35 7.16 1.77
CA VAL A 11 9.53 6.45 0.78
C VAL A 11 8.58 7.43 0.07
N LYS A 12 7.94 8.34 0.81
CA LYS A 12 7.08 9.38 0.21
C LYS A 12 7.85 10.33 -0.72
N GLU A 13 9.04 10.76 -0.32
CA GLU A 13 9.92 11.58 -1.16
C GLU A 13 10.29 10.88 -2.48
N ASN A 14 10.60 9.58 -2.40
CA ASN A 14 10.86 8.77 -3.59
C ASN A 14 9.62 8.66 -4.50
N VAL A 15 8.43 8.48 -3.93
CA VAL A 15 7.17 8.50 -4.70
C VAL A 15 7.00 9.82 -5.45
N GLN A 16 7.21 10.96 -4.77
CA GLN A 16 7.13 12.27 -5.43
C GLN A 16 8.12 12.37 -6.60
N THR A 17 9.37 11.95 -6.39
CA THR A 17 10.43 12.03 -7.40
C THR A 17 10.12 11.17 -8.63
N ILE A 18 9.62 9.94 -8.44
CA ILE A 18 9.28 9.02 -9.52
C ILE A 18 8.05 9.51 -10.30
N PHE A 19 7.02 9.96 -9.60
CA PHE A 19 5.72 10.26 -10.20
C PHE A 19 5.59 11.69 -10.74
N ASN A 20 6.55 12.58 -10.45
CA ASN A 20 6.62 13.95 -10.99
C ASN A 20 6.89 14.01 -12.50
N GLN A 21 7.19 12.89 -13.17
CA GLN A 21 7.64 12.90 -14.55
C GLN A 21 6.55 12.63 -15.62
N THR A 22 5.26 12.47 -15.28
CA THR A 22 4.20 12.18 -16.29
C THR A 22 2.76 12.59 -15.86
N ASN A 23 1.73 12.18 -16.64
CA ASN A 23 0.29 12.19 -16.26
C ASN A 23 -0.03 11.43 -14.95
N THR A 24 0.97 10.84 -14.31
CA THR A 24 0.83 10.14 -13.03
C THR A 24 0.90 11.05 -11.80
N ALA A 25 1.04 12.37 -11.97
CA ALA A 25 1.04 13.31 -10.84
C ALA A 25 -0.20 13.18 -9.94
N LEU A 26 -1.35 12.78 -10.51
CA LEU A 26 -2.58 12.49 -9.78
C LEU A 26 -2.44 11.33 -8.77
N PHE A 27 -1.47 10.44 -8.95
CA PHE A 27 -1.20 9.33 -8.03
C PHE A 27 -0.32 9.73 -6.85
N ILE A 28 0.37 10.87 -6.88
CA ILE A 28 1.22 11.34 -5.77
C ILE A 28 0.42 11.46 -4.45
N PRO A 29 -0.71 12.20 -4.40
CA PRO A 29 -1.51 12.28 -3.17
C PRO A 29 -2.11 10.92 -2.79
N ILE A 30 -2.53 10.11 -3.76
CA ILE A 30 -3.14 8.79 -3.49
C ILE A 30 -2.14 7.84 -2.83
N LEU A 31 -0.93 7.75 -3.38
CA LEU A 31 0.14 6.92 -2.85
C LEU A 31 0.66 7.47 -1.53
N GLY A 32 0.77 8.81 -1.39
CA GLY A 32 1.16 9.46 -0.14
C GLY A 32 0.20 9.16 1.01
N ASP A 33 -1.09 9.38 0.79
CA ASP A 33 -2.13 9.12 1.79
C ASP A 33 -2.27 7.60 2.07
N GLY A 34 -2.15 6.78 1.03
CA GLY A 34 -2.16 5.32 1.14
C GLY A 34 -0.98 4.81 1.96
N LEU A 35 0.22 5.36 1.78
CA LEU A 35 1.41 5.04 2.59
C LEU A 35 1.19 5.40 4.07
N GLU A 36 0.56 6.54 4.37
CA GLU A 36 0.24 6.92 5.75
C GLU A 36 -0.76 5.98 6.40
N ARG A 37 -1.92 5.76 5.75
CA ARG A 37 -2.96 4.85 6.25
C ARG A 37 -2.40 3.46 6.47
N CYS A 38 -1.64 2.94 5.50
CA CYS A 38 -1.11 1.59 5.55
C CYS A 38 0.03 1.42 6.54
N SER A 39 0.93 2.40 6.65
CA SER A 39 1.98 2.39 7.68
C SER A 39 1.34 2.32 9.05
N LYS A 40 0.38 3.21 9.34
CA LYS A 40 -0.35 3.22 10.61
C LYS A 40 -1.05 1.90 10.87
N PHE A 41 -1.83 1.41 9.89
CA PHE A 41 -2.58 0.17 9.99
C PHE A 41 -1.66 -1.02 10.34
N VAL A 42 -0.57 -1.20 9.58
CA VAL A 42 0.39 -2.30 9.78
C VAL A 42 1.04 -2.18 11.16
N THR A 43 1.54 -1.00 11.54
CA THR A 43 2.19 -0.81 12.85
C THR A 43 1.25 -1.04 14.04
N GLU A 44 -0.04 -0.71 13.90
CA GLU A 44 -1.02 -0.84 15.00
C GLU A 44 -1.64 -2.24 15.10
N ASN A 45 -1.67 -3.02 14.01
CA ASN A 45 -2.44 -4.27 13.93
C ASN A 45 -1.60 -5.52 13.67
N MET A 46 -0.34 -5.38 13.23
CA MET A 46 0.56 -6.52 12.97
C MET A 46 1.48 -6.86 14.15
N ASP A 47 1.08 -6.50 15.37
CA ASP A 47 1.67 -7.00 16.62
C ASP A 47 1.33 -8.47 16.89
N THR A 48 0.46 -9.06 16.07
CA THR A 48 0.25 -10.52 16.10
C THR A 48 1.43 -11.18 15.41
N PRO A 49 2.21 -12.03 16.11
CA PRO A 49 3.14 -12.89 15.41
C PRO A 49 2.28 -13.71 14.46
N ILE A 50 2.42 -13.46 13.16
CA ILE A 50 1.94 -14.42 12.20
C ILE A 50 2.74 -15.67 12.59
N GLU A 51 2.09 -16.68 13.18
CA GLU A 51 2.69 -18.00 13.44
C GLU A 51 2.98 -18.71 12.11
N VAL A 52 3.63 -18.02 11.19
CA VAL A 52 4.36 -18.66 10.13
C VAL A 52 5.66 -19.08 10.78
N TYR A 53 5.99 -20.36 10.65
CA TYR A 53 7.36 -20.83 10.81
C TYR A 53 8.23 -20.11 9.78
N LEU A 54 8.62 -18.87 10.10
CA LEU A 54 9.51 -18.06 9.29
C LEU A 54 10.93 -18.53 9.64
N PRO A 55 11.70 -19.11 8.69
CA PRO A 55 13.13 -19.36 8.92
C PRO A 55 13.86 -18.12 9.44
N GLU A 56 14.86 -18.33 10.31
CA GLU A 56 15.62 -17.30 11.02
C GLU A 56 16.28 -16.25 10.10
N ASP A 57 16.40 -16.55 8.81
CA ASP A 57 17.04 -15.69 7.79
C ASP A 57 16.07 -14.75 7.04
N MET A 58 14.83 -14.59 7.47
CA MET A 58 13.89 -13.72 6.75
C MET A 58 13.96 -12.24 7.13
N CYS A 59 13.79 -11.40 6.11
CA CYS A 59 13.63 -9.96 6.25
C CYS A 59 12.42 -9.64 7.13
N ASP A 60 12.48 -8.50 7.81
CA ASP A 60 11.31 -7.90 8.45
C ASP A 60 10.15 -7.81 7.42
N PRO A 61 8.97 -8.41 7.72
CA PRO A 61 7.83 -8.40 6.79
C PRO A 61 7.12 -7.06 6.71
N ILE A 62 7.33 -6.14 7.68
CA ILE A 62 6.60 -4.88 7.80
C ILE A 62 6.66 -4.03 6.52
N PRO A 63 7.83 -3.77 5.90
CA PRO A 63 7.90 -2.99 4.67
C PRO A 63 7.08 -3.58 3.51
N ALA A 64 7.08 -4.92 3.38
CA ALA A 64 6.34 -5.61 2.33
C ALA A 64 4.82 -5.52 2.57
N LEU A 65 4.39 -5.63 3.82
CA LEU A 65 2.98 -5.46 4.20
C LEU A 65 2.48 -4.04 3.95
N ILE A 66 3.29 -3.02 4.27
CA ILE A 66 2.97 -1.62 3.97
C ILE A 66 2.84 -1.43 2.46
N ALA A 67 3.80 -1.93 1.66
CA ALA A 67 3.76 -1.81 0.21
C ALA A 67 2.53 -2.49 -0.40
N GLN A 68 2.19 -3.70 0.04
CA GLN A 68 1.02 -4.44 -0.45
C GLN A 68 -0.28 -3.74 -0.08
N CYS A 69 -0.37 -3.21 1.14
CA CYS A 69 -1.50 -2.40 1.59
C CYS A 69 -1.67 -1.16 0.72
N THR A 70 -0.58 -0.39 0.51
CA THR A 70 -0.61 0.85 -0.29
C THR A 70 -1.02 0.57 -1.73
N LEU A 71 -0.57 -0.55 -2.31
CA LEU A 71 -0.97 -0.95 -3.65
C LEU A 71 -2.49 -1.13 -3.74
N VAL A 72 -3.10 -1.86 -2.79
CA VAL A 72 -4.55 -2.08 -2.83
C VAL A 72 -5.34 -0.83 -2.49
N ASP A 73 -4.88 -0.03 -1.52
CA ASP A 73 -5.48 1.28 -1.22
C ASP A 73 -5.48 2.18 -2.46
N SER A 74 -4.36 2.25 -3.20
CA SER A 74 -4.25 3.06 -4.42
C SER A 74 -5.17 2.56 -5.55
N PHE A 75 -5.36 1.24 -5.67
CA PHE A 75 -6.31 0.65 -6.61
C PHE A 75 -7.75 1.01 -6.24
N LEU A 76 -8.11 0.88 -4.97
CA LEU A 76 -9.45 1.20 -4.48
C LEU A 76 -9.79 2.69 -4.59
N ASN A 77 -8.77 3.55 -4.44
CA ASN A 77 -8.87 5.01 -4.52
C ASN A 77 -8.45 5.60 -5.88
N CYS A 78 -8.29 4.76 -6.92
CA CYS A 78 -7.91 5.21 -8.25
C CYS A 78 -8.85 6.35 -8.75
N PRO A 79 -8.30 7.46 -9.28
CA PRO A 79 -9.09 8.61 -9.74
C PRO A 79 -10.09 8.21 -10.81
N LYS A 80 -11.26 8.86 -10.83
CA LYS A 80 -12.29 8.55 -11.84
C LYS A 80 -11.80 8.80 -13.26
N GLU A 81 -10.95 9.80 -13.44
CA GLU A 81 -10.37 10.20 -14.72
C GLU A 81 -9.37 9.17 -15.26
N GLN A 82 -8.84 8.29 -14.40
CA GLN A 82 -7.88 7.23 -14.75
C GLN A 82 -8.50 5.83 -14.63
N TRP A 83 -9.74 5.74 -14.15
CA TRP A 83 -10.42 4.47 -13.97
C TRP A 83 -11.01 3.99 -15.29
N GLU A 84 -10.61 2.80 -15.71
CA GLU A 84 -11.25 2.11 -16.83
C GLU A 84 -12.62 1.58 -16.38
N ASP A 85 -13.70 2.25 -16.81
CA ASP A 85 -15.07 1.92 -16.43
C ASP A 85 -15.64 0.74 -17.23
N SER A 86 -14.95 -0.40 -17.17
CA SER A 86 -15.38 -1.67 -17.74
C SER A 86 -16.01 -2.57 -16.68
N ALA A 87 -16.89 -3.48 -17.11
CA ALA A 87 -17.50 -4.47 -16.20
C ALA A 87 -16.43 -5.27 -15.44
N ALA A 88 -15.38 -5.73 -16.14
CA ALA A 88 -14.30 -6.50 -15.53
C ALA A 88 -13.54 -5.71 -14.45
N CYS A 89 -13.21 -4.44 -14.70
CA CYS A 89 -12.54 -3.59 -13.71
C CYS A 89 -13.44 -3.34 -12.49
N ASN A 90 -14.72 -3.07 -12.72
CA ASN A 90 -15.69 -2.82 -11.66
C ASN A 90 -15.95 -4.06 -10.79
N ASP A 91 -16.01 -5.25 -11.38
CA ASP A 91 -16.17 -6.50 -10.64
C ASP A 91 -14.99 -6.75 -9.69
N VAL A 92 -13.76 -6.54 -10.16
CA VAL A 92 -12.56 -6.66 -9.32
C VAL A 92 -12.56 -5.62 -8.20
N ARG A 93 -12.91 -4.35 -8.49
CA ARG A 93 -13.00 -3.30 -7.47
C ARG A 93 -14.05 -3.63 -6.40
N ASN A 94 -15.20 -4.16 -6.81
CA ASN A 94 -16.26 -4.57 -5.90
C ASN A 94 -15.86 -5.78 -5.06
N PHE A 95 -15.14 -6.74 -5.65
CA PHE A 95 -14.57 -7.86 -4.91
C PHE A 95 -13.64 -7.36 -3.79
N PHE A 96 -12.67 -6.50 -4.10
CA PHE A 96 -11.76 -5.95 -3.08
C PHE A 96 -12.49 -5.17 -1.99
N LYS A 97 -13.53 -4.39 -2.33
CA LYS A 97 -14.38 -3.70 -1.35
C LYS A 97 -15.18 -4.64 -0.45
N SER A 98 -15.49 -5.85 -0.92
CA SER A 98 -16.21 -6.86 -0.14
C SER A 98 -15.31 -7.63 0.85
N CYS A 99 -14.00 -7.59 0.64
CA CYS A 99 -13.04 -8.29 1.47
C CYS A 99 -12.99 -7.71 2.89
N LYS A 100 -13.13 -8.57 3.90
CA LYS A 100 -12.99 -8.19 5.32
C LYS A 100 -11.55 -8.27 5.84
N HIS A 101 -10.58 -8.46 4.95
CA HIS A 101 -9.18 -8.66 5.32
C HIS A 101 -8.65 -7.38 6.00
N PRO A 102 -7.78 -7.49 7.02
CA PRO A 102 -7.30 -6.32 7.73
C PRO A 102 -6.56 -5.33 6.81
N LEU A 103 -5.80 -5.82 5.83
CA LEU A 103 -5.15 -4.99 4.79
C LEU A 103 -6.12 -4.32 3.79
N PHE A 104 -7.41 -4.67 3.81
CA PHE A 104 -8.43 -4.20 2.86
C PHE A 104 -9.63 -3.51 3.55
N LYS A 105 -9.57 -3.30 4.87
CA LYS A 105 -10.58 -2.55 5.61
C LYS A 105 -10.17 -1.07 5.68
N PHE A 106 -10.78 -0.26 4.83
CA PHE A 106 -10.74 1.21 4.88
C PHE A 106 -12.14 1.77 4.78
#